data_AF-B1WUS8-F1
#
_entry.id   AF-B1WUS8-F1
#
_cell.length_a   1.000
_cell.length_b   1.000
_cell.length_c   1.000
_cell.angle_alpha   90.00
_cell.angle_beta   90.00
_cell.angle_gamma   90.00
#
_symmetry.space_group_name_H-M   'P 1'
#
loop_
_entity.id
_entity.type
_entity.pdbx_description
1 polymer ?
#
loop_
_entity_poly.entity_id
_entity_poly.type
_entity_poly.pdbx_seq_one_letter_code
_entity_poly.pdbx_strand_id
1 'polypeptide(L)'
;MEFTLMKILIQIAQGFCLLSVSLLSCVPKTLSETISLPLSDVTSNQVIISKLENSVLGFDQSKQEPVLLAFNSFTDIDGVKGQTEIQQLVQLGVIETNSSNFNPLDPITRGQFVTWLVKAYNQLHDVPIPVGSNRELAFSDLSVSHPDFNYIQAAYDAGYIVGFEDGTFQPNNPLTREQMIALKSQLDSSGSDSRNADRLRHFASRTMGYTDVEQMSDQYLKYLVFDAWNAAGSKNFVRVYGQTRIYSPKRPVTRAEAAILLTKFRKGKPIEKVLESR
;
A
#
# COMPACT_ATOMS: atom_id res chain seq x y z
N MET A 1 -11.94 29.76 58.19
CA MET A 1 -11.84 28.61 57.26
C MET A 1 -10.99 29.09 56.09
N GLU A 2 -9.67 29.28 56.21
CA GLU A 2 -8.58 28.34 56.55
C GLU A 2 -8.38 27.16 55.57
N PHE A 3 -7.09 26.91 55.27
CA PHE A 3 -6.43 25.92 54.40
C PHE A 3 -6.24 26.33 52.93
N THR A 4 -5.18 27.09 52.56
CA THR A 4 -3.72 26.77 52.52
C THR A 4 -3.38 25.77 51.41
N LEU A 5 -2.94 26.28 50.25
CA LEU A 5 -2.23 25.49 49.23
C LEU A 5 -0.71 25.61 49.46
N MET A 6 -0.08 24.44 49.47
CA MET A 6 1.28 24.14 49.87
C MET A 6 2.31 24.57 48.80
N LYS A 7 3.39 25.20 49.26
CA LYS A 7 4.64 25.48 48.52
C LYS A 7 5.39 24.18 48.23
N ILE A 8 6.01 24.06 47.05
CA ILE A 8 7.33 23.40 46.89
C ILE A 8 8.20 24.29 45.99
N LEU A 9 9.24 24.87 46.60
CA LEU A 9 10.44 25.45 46.01
C LEU A 9 11.55 24.38 46.06
N ILE A 10 12.55 24.47 45.17
CA ILE A 10 13.96 23.97 45.22
C ILE A 10 14.43 23.96 43.74
N GLN A 11 15.57 24.47 43.28
CA GLN A 11 16.70 25.18 43.87
C GLN A 11 17.41 25.97 42.76
N ILE A 12 18.03 27.06 43.19
CA ILE A 12 18.91 27.99 42.49
C ILE A 12 20.24 27.31 42.07
N ALA A 13 20.76 27.69 40.90
CA ALA A 13 22.21 27.72 40.64
C ALA A 13 22.56 29.08 39.99
N GLN A 14 23.09 29.98 40.82
CA GLN A 14 23.76 31.22 40.43
C GLN A 14 25.19 30.91 39.99
N GLY A 15 25.76 31.71 39.08
CA GLY A 15 27.20 31.66 38.84
C GLY A 15 27.73 32.62 37.79
N PHE A 16 28.06 33.84 38.25
CA PHE A 16 29.11 34.74 37.73
C PHE A 16 28.85 35.57 36.46
N CYS A 17 28.64 36.87 36.72
CA CYS A 17 28.81 37.99 35.81
C CYS A 17 29.83 38.94 36.46
N LEU A 18 30.89 39.34 35.75
CA LEU A 18 31.71 40.50 36.09
C LEU A 18 32.34 41.11 34.81
N LEU A 19 32.05 42.41 34.64
CA LEU A 19 32.81 43.46 33.91
C LEU A 19 32.93 43.32 32.38
N SER A 20 32.75 44.34 31.54
CA SER A 20 32.34 45.75 31.63
C SER A 20 32.34 46.32 30.19
N VAL A 21 31.68 47.48 30.00
CA VAL A 21 31.77 48.41 28.84
C VAL A 21 30.70 48.24 27.73
N SER A 22 29.61 48.95 28.01
CA SER A 22 28.70 49.72 27.16
C SER A 22 29.03 49.88 25.67
N LEU A 23 28.06 49.54 24.81
CA LEU A 23 27.61 50.37 23.69
C LEU A 23 26.12 50.06 23.40
N LEU A 24 25.33 51.14 23.39
CA LEU A 24 23.93 51.34 22.96
C LEU A 24 23.48 50.47 21.76
N SER A 25 22.21 50.18 21.46
CA SER A 25 20.88 50.19 22.13
C SER A 25 19.83 49.90 21.03
N CYS A 26 18.70 49.28 21.41
CA CYS A 26 17.35 49.35 20.78
C CYS A 26 16.95 48.36 19.66
N VAL A 27 16.25 47.28 20.08
CA VAL A 27 14.97 46.73 19.54
C VAL A 27 14.26 46.14 20.80
N PRO A 28 12.92 46.18 21.06
CA PRO A 28 11.76 46.25 20.14
C PRO A 28 10.68 47.29 20.52
N LYS A 29 9.69 47.49 19.64
CA LYS A 29 8.38 48.05 20.04
C LYS A 29 7.26 47.21 19.43
N THR A 30 6.58 46.48 20.29
CA THR A 30 5.23 45.93 20.07
C THR A 30 4.24 47.09 19.96
N LEU A 31 3.36 47.06 18.97
CA LEU A 31 2.12 47.80 18.99
C LEU A 31 0.96 46.84 18.75
N SER A 32 0.10 46.77 19.75
CA SER A 32 -1.23 46.20 19.68
C SER A 32 -2.15 47.20 18.97
N GLU A 33 -2.99 46.76 18.06
CA GLU A 33 -4.22 47.48 17.75
C GLU A 33 -5.39 46.50 17.74
N THR A 34 -6.26 46.71 18.72
CA THR A 34 -7.62 46.19 18.79
C THR A 34 -8.49 46.95 17.80
N ILE A 35 -9.13 46.25 16.87
CA ILE A 35 -10.20 46.81 16.03
C ILE A 35 -11.51 46.14 16.43
N SER A 36 -12.39 46.94 17.04
CA SER A 36 -13.77 46.63 17.36
C SER A 36 -14.63 46.81 16.11
N LEU A 37 -15.52 45.87 15.78
CA LEU A 37 -16.56 46.03 14.76
C LEU A 37 -17.94 45.67 15.36
N PRO A 38 -19.01 46.38 14.97
CA PRO A 38 -20.31 46.31 15.64
C PRO A 38 -21.07 45.01 15.30
N LEU A 39 -21.80 44.50 16.30
CA LEU A 39 -22.78 43.42 16.16
C LEU A 39 -24.11 44.00 15.67
N SER A 40 -24.49 43.70 14.43
CA SER A 40 -25.88 43.78 13.98
C SER A 40 -26.17 42.70 12.93
N ASP A 41 -26.96 41.71 13.35
CA ASP A 41 -27.82 40.80 12.59
C ASP A 41 -27.28 39.94 11.43
N VAL A 42 -26.91 38.71 11.80
CA VAL A 42 -27.45 37.42 11.32
C VAL A 42 -28.01 37.36 9.89
N THR A 43 -27.24 36.78 8.96
CA THR A 43 -27.54 35.50 8.27
C THR A 43 -26.48 35.15 7.22
N SER A 44 -26.12 33.86 7.17
CA SER A 44 -25.35 33.16 6.13
C SER A 44 -23.83 33.34 6.03
N ASN A 45 -23.15 32.21 6.28
CA ASN A 45 -21.82 31.82 5.79
C ASN A 45 -20.60 32.56 6.33
N GLN A 46 -20.21 32.22 7.57
CA GLN A 46 -18.81 31.90 7.88
C GLN A 46 -18.75 30.93 9.07
N VAL A 47 -18.44 29.64 8.83
CA VAL A 47 -17.66 28.81 9.76
C VAL A 47 -16.76 27.89 8.94
N ILE A 48 -15.54 28.40 8.71
CA ILE A 48 -14.27 27.65 8.77
C ILE A 48 -13.92 26.80 7.55
N ILE A 49 -13.18 27.47 6.64
CA ILE A 49 -11.92 26.93 6.11
C ILE A 49 -11.18 26.20 7.25
N SER A 50 -11.15 24.88 7.19
CA SER A 50 -10.11 24.10 7.87
C SER A 50 -9.72 22.91 7.01
N LYS A 51 -8.43 22.90 6.65
CA LYS A 51 -7.69 21.88 5.89
C LYS A 51 -7.76 21.94 4.37
N LEU A 52 -7.43 23.11 3.84
CA LEU A 52 -6.45 23.18 2.74
C LEU A 52 -5.11 22.69 3.29
N GLU A 53 -4.75 21.42 3.06
CA GLU A 53 -3.38 20.92 3.21
C GLU A 53 -3.31 19.49 2.64
N ASN A 54 -2.95 19.39 1.35
CA ASN A 54 -2.25 18.25 0.75
C ASN A 54 -1.70 18.68 -0.63
N SER A 55 -1.09 19.87 -0.69
CA SER A 55 -0.37 20.35 -1.87
C SER A 55 1.10 20.53 -1.49
N VAL A 56 1.93 19.54 -1.79
CA VAL A 56 3.38 19.70 -1.69
C VAL A 56 3.83 20.48 -2.91
N LEU A 57 4.10 21.78 -2.74
CA LEU A 57 4.76 22.60 -3.76
C LEU A 57 6.26 22.32 -3.68
N GLY A 58 6.75 21.42 -4.54
CA GLY A 58 8.18 21.31 -4.82
C GLY A 58 8.63 22.45 -5.73
N PHE A 59 9.70 23.16 -5.35
CA PHE A 59 10.32 24.20 -6.18
C PHE A 59 11.57 23.62 -6.85
N ASP A 60 11.48 23.32 -8.15
CA ASP A 60 12.66 23.18 -9.01
C ASP A 60 12.94 24.55 -9.64
N GLN A 61 14.09 25.15 -9.32
CA GLN A 61 14.48 26.47 -9.82
C GLN A 61 14.81 26.49 -11.33
N SER A 62 14.70 25.37 -12.04
CA SER A 62 15.08 25.29 -13.46
C SER A 62 13.91 25.31 -14.46
N LYS A 63 12.64 25.17 -14.04
CA LYS A 63 11.48 25.17 -14.96
C LYS A 63 10.23 25.78 -14.29
N GLN A 64 9.92 27.03 -14.62
CA GLN A 64 8.68 27.69 -14.19
C GLN A 64 7.48 27.17 -15.00
N GLU A 65 7.01 25.96 -14.69
CA GLU A 65 5.61 25.60 -14.85
C GLU A 65 5.19 24.82 -13.59
N PRO A 66 4.09 25.21 -12.92
CA PRO A 66 3.55 24.41 -11.82
C PRO A 66 3.06 23.07 -12.41
N VAL A 67 3.81 21.99 -12.18
CA VAL A 67 3.33 20.64 -12.46
C VAL A 67 2.24 20.34 -11.42
N LEU A 68 0.99 20.57 -11.82
CA LEU A 68 -0.17 20.19 -11.03
C LEU A 68 -0.19 18.66 -11.00
N LEU A 69 0.38 18.06 -9.96
CA LEU A 69 0.17 16.65 -9.67
C LEU A 69 -1.30 16.52 -9.28
N ALA A 70 -2.15 16.32 -10.28
CA ALA A 70 -3.52 15.93 -10.07
C ALA A 70 -3.47 14.63 -9.27
N PHE A 71 -3.81 14.69 -7.98
CA PHE A 71 -4.17 13.49 -7.26
C PHE A 71 -5.38 12.92 -7.99
N ASN A 72 -5.18 11.85 -8.75
CA ASN A 72 -6.26 11.15 -9.44
C ASN A 72 -7.19 10.58 -8.36
N SER A 73 -8.18 11.37 -7.94
CA SER A 73 -9.28 10.90 -7.14
C SER A 73 -10.24 10.15 -8.06
N PHE A 74 -10.37 8.85 -7.83
CA PHE A 74 -11.34 8.05 -8.56
C PHE A 74 -12.75 8.37 -8.09
N THR A 75 -13.69 8.50 -9.02
CA THR A 75 -15.08 8.83 -8.72
C THR A 75 -15.90 7.63 -8.24
N ASP A 76 -15.38 6.42 -8.41
CA ASP A 76 -16.10 5.15 -8.25
C ASP A 76 -15.55 4.25 -7.11
N ILE A 77 -14.68 4.78 -6.25
CA ILE A 77 -14.11 4.04 -5.11
C ILE A 77 -14.75 4.39 -3.76
N ASP A 78 -15.66 5.37 -3.72
CA ASP A 78 -16.31 5.77 -2.46
C ASP A 78 -17.15 4.64 -1.88
N GLY A 79 -16.95 4.33 -0.59
CA GLY A 79 -17.61 3.22 0.09
C GLY A 79 -17.13 1.82 -0.33
N VAL A 80 -16.15 1.72 -1.23
CA VAL A 80 -15.58 0.45 -1.68
C VAL A 80 -14.57 -0.06 -0.65
N LYS A 81 -14.72 -1.32 -0.24
CA LYS A 81 -13.69 -2.00 0.56
C LYS A 81 -12.37 -1.98 -0.21
N GLY A 82 -11.31 -1.42 0.38
CA GLY A 82 -10.02 -1.25 -0.27
C GLY A 82 -9.75 0.16 -0.80
N GLN A 83 -10.66 1.12 -0.58
CA GLN A 83 -10.49 2.51 -1.02
C GLN A 83 -9.16 3.12 -0.58
N THR A 84 -8.81 3.00 0.70
CA THR A 84 -7.53 3.50 1.25
C THR A 84 -6.34 2.84 0.56
N GLU A 85 -6.37 1.52 0.40
CA GLU A 85 -5.30 0.75 -0.23
C GLU A 85 -5.12 1.12 -1.71
N ILE A 86 -6.21 1.35 -2.43
CA ILE A 86 -6.18 1.85 -3.81
C ILE A 86 -5.47 3.22 -3.84
N GLN A 87 -5.86 4.15 -2.97
CA GLN A 87 -5.26 5.49 -2.91
C GLN A 87 -3.76 5.44 -2.57
N GLN A 88 -3.37 4.61 -1.60
CA GLN A 88 -1.98 4.41 -1.22
C GLN A 88 -1.14 3.86 -2.38
N LEU A 89 -1.65 2.88 -3.13
CA LEU A 89 -0.95 2.30 -4.27
C LEU A 89 -0.85 3.26 -5.47
N VAL A 90 -1.86 4.12 -5.69
CA VAL A 90 -1.77 5.22 -6.67
C VAL A 90 -0.71 6.23 -6.24
N GLN A 91 -0.70 6.66 -4.98
CA GLN A 91 0.28 7.60 -4.46
C GLN A 91 1.72 7.06 -4.54
N LEU A 92 1.90 5.74 -4.41
CA LEU A 92 3.20 5.09 -4.63
C LEU A 92 3.61 4.95 -6.11
N GLY A 93 2.71 5.19 -7.07
CA GLY A 93 2.94 4.93 -8.48
C GLY A 93 2.90 3.43 -8.84
N VAL A 94 2.32 2.60 -7.97
CA VAL A 94 2.10 1.17 -8.28
C VAL A 94 0.98 1.04 -9.31
N ILE A 95 -0.09 1.80 -9.10
CA ILE A 95 -1.25 1.85 -10.00
C ILE A 95 -1.19 3.17 -10.75
N GLU A 96 -1.00 3.08 -12.06
CA GLU A 96 -1.03 4.21 -12.99
C GLU A 96 -2.26 4.06 -13.88
N THR A 97 -3.02 5.15 -14.05
CA THR A 97 -4.17 5.19 -14.94
C THR A 97 -4.47 6.63 -15.33
N ASN A 98 -4.92 6.81 -16.56
CA ASN A 98 -5.38 8.09 -17.09
C ASN A 98 -6.92 8.24 -17.02
N SER A 99 -7.60 7.26 -16.40
CA SER A 99 -9.05 7.22 -16.23
C SER A 99 -9.47 7.85 -14.90
N SER A 100 -10.62 8.53 -14.89
CA SER A 100 -11.30 8.99 -13.68
C SER A 100 -11.99 7.87 -12.91
N ASN A 101 -12.24 6.72 -13.55
CA ASN A 101 -12.78 5.51 -12.94
C ASN A 101 -11.68 4.48 -12.70
N PHE A 102 -11.65 3.88 -11.51
CA PHE A 102 -10.78 2.79 -11.16
C PHE A 102 -11.32 1.41 -11.57
N ASN A 103 -12.65 1.29 -11.65
CA ASN A 103 -13.42 0.06 -11.82
C ASN A 103 -13.09 -1.00 -10.75
N PRO A 104 -13.36 -0.73 -9.46
CA PRO A 104 -12.88 -1.58 -8.36
C PRO A 104 -13.46 -3.01 -8.36
N LEU A 105 -14.65 -3.18 -8.92
CA LEU A 105 -15.37 -4.45 -8.94
C LEU A 105 -15.05 -5.31 -10.17
N ASP A 106 -14.39 -4.74 -11.18
CA ASP A 106 -13.99 -5.49 -12.37
C ASP A 106 -12.90 -6.52 -12.03
N PRO A 107 -12.89 -7.67 -12.71
CA PRO A 107 -11.80 -8.64 -12.57
C PRO A 107 -10.45 -8.02 -12.97
N ILE A 108 -9.41 -8.31 -12.19
CA ILE A 108 -8.04 -8.03 -12.60
C ILE A 108 -7.50 -9.19 -13.44
N THR A 109 -6.76 -8.88 -14.50
CA THR A 109 -6.06 -9.92 -15.27
C THR A 109 -4.81 -10.40 -14.53
N ARG A 110 -4.36 -11.62 -14.84
CA ARG A 110 -3.15 -12.20 -14.24
C ARG A 110 -1.89 -11.36 -14.52
N GLY A 111 -1.76 -10.82 -15.73
CA GLY A 111 -0.65 -9.95 -16.12
C GLY A 111 -0.65 -8.63 -15.34
N GLN A 112 -1.79 -7.93 -15.30
CA GLN A 112 -1.93 -6.68 -14.54
C GLN A 112 -1.61 -6.87 -13.06
N PHE A 113 -2.06 -7.98 -12.46
CA PHE A 113 -1.74 -8.28 -11.06
C PHE A 113 -0.23 -8.45 -10.84
N VAL A 114 0.48 -9.16 -11.72
CA VAL A 114 1.94 -9.31 -11.60
C VAL A 114 2.66 -7.97 -11.77
N THR A 115 2.19 -7.12 -12.70
CA THR A 115 2.70 -5.75 -12.82
C THR A 115 2.56 -4.98 -11.50
N TRP A 116 1.36 -4.98 -10.90
CA TRP A 116 1.13 -4.32 -9.61
C TRP A 116 1.96 -4.94 -8.49
N LEU A 117 2.08 -6.26 -8.47
CA LEU A 117 2.84 -7.02 -7.46
C LEU A 117 4.33 -6.65 -7.48
N VAL A 118 4.95 -6.63 -8.66
CA VAL A 118 6.37 -6.27 -8.83
C VAL A 118 6.58 -4.80 -8.49
N LYS A 119 5.73 -3.89 -8.99
CA LYS A 119 5.82 -2.47 -8.64
C LYS A 119 5.68 -2.25 -7.14
N ALA A 120 4.69 -2.85 -6.48
CA ALA A 120 4.49 -2.74 -5.04
C ALA A 120 5.69 -3.30 -4.26
N TYR A 121 6.19 -4.48 -4.65
CA TYR A 121 7.38 -5.06 -4.03
C TYR A 121 8.58 -4.11 -4.12
N ASN A 122 8.84 -3.55 -5.29
CA ASN A 122 9.96 -2.63 -5.51
C ASN A 122 9.85 -1.32 -4.72
N GLN A 123 8.63 -0.87 -4.39
CA GLN A 123 8.42 0.30 -3.54
C GLN A 123 8.60 0.00 -2.05
N LEU A 124 8.34 -1.24 -1.64
CA LEU A 124 8.29 -1.63 -0.22
C LEU A 124 9.55 -2.37 0.25
N HIS A 125 10.52 -2.66 -0.63
CA HIS A 125 11.73 -3.40 -0.33
C HIS A 125 13.00 -2.64 -0.72
N ASP A 126 14.08 -2.80 0.05
CA ASP A 126 15.38 -2.20 -0.24
C ASP A 126 16.07 -2.81 -1.45
N VAL A 127 15.82 -4.10 -1.71
CA VAL A 127 16.33 -4.83 -2.86
C VAL A 127 15.20 -5.04 -3.85
N PRO A 128 15.12 -4.24 -4.94
CA PRO A 128 14.05 -4.37 -5.92
C PRO A 128 14.28 -5.58 -6.84
N ILE A 129 13.18 -6.07 -7.42
CA ILE A 129 13.19 -6.94 -8.60
C ILE A 129 13.64 -6.08 -9.80
N PRO A 130 14.76 -6.40 -10.45
CA PRO A 130 15.23 -5.65 -11.61
C PRO A 130 14.26 -5.78 -12.78
N VAL A 131 13.69 -4.67 -13.24
CA VAL A 131 12.85 -4.63 -14.44
C VAL A 131 13.73 -4.22 -15.61
N GLY A 132 14.26 -5.21 -16.32
CA GLY A 132 15.17 -5.01 -17.45
C GLY A 132 14.46 -5.02 -18.80
N SER A 133 15.24 -4.83 -19.87
CA SER A 133 14.80 -4.99 -21.26
C SER A 133 15.12 -6.37 -21.82
N ASN A 134 15.18 -7.40 -20.97
CA ASN A 134 15.37 -8.77 -21.44
C ASN A 134 14.23 -9.12 -22.39
N ARG A 135 14.57 -9.57 -23.60
CA ARG A 135 13.60 -9.94 -24.64
C ARG A 135 13.51 -11.44 -24.88
N GLU A 136 14.17 -12.24 -24.06
CA GLU A 136 13.94 -13.67 -24.03
C GLU A 136 12.51 -13.94 -23.57
N LEU A 137 11.77 -14.76 -24.33
CA LEU A 137 10.37 -15.06 -24.03
C LEU A 137 10.30 -16.19 -23.00
N ALA A 138 9.90 -15.87 -21.76
CA ALA A 138 9.67 -16.90 -20.75
C ALA A 138 8.47 -17.81 -21.07
N PHE A 139 7.48 -17.30 -21.79
CA PHE A 139 6.20 -17.97 -22.03
C PHE A 139 5.77 -17.85 -23.49
N SER A 140 5.14 -18.91 -24.00
CA SER A 140 4.74 -19.01 -25.40
C SER A 140 3.63 -18.03 -25.80
N ASP A 141 2.82 -17.57 -24.84
CA ASP A 141 1.69 -16.67 -25.03
C ASP A 141 1.98 -15.22 -24.59
N LEU A 142 3.24 -14.89 -24.34
CA LEU A 142 3.66 -13.57 -23.87
C LEU A 142 4.52 -12.86 -24.93
N SER A 143 3.92 -11.93 -25.69
CA SER A 143 4.64 -11.10 -26.67
C SER A 143 5.43 -9.98 -26.00
N VAL A 144 6.60 -9.61 -26.55
CA VAL A 144 7.39 -8.41 -26.16
C VAL A 144 6.62 -7.09 -26.27
N SER A 145 5.53 -7.07 -27.05
CA SER A 145 4.65 -5.90 -27.19
C SER A 145 3.53 -5.85 -26.15
N HIS A 146 3.38 -6.90 -25.33
CA HIS A 146 2.35 -6.94 -24.29
C HIS A 146 2.65 -5.88 -23.21
N PRO A 147 1.67 -5.10 -22.74
CA PRO A 147 1.92 -4.02 -21.77
C PRO A 147 2.55 -4.53 -20.46
N ASP A 148 2.17 -5.73 -20.01
CA ASP A 148 2.71 -6.36 -18.80
C ASP A 148 4.03 -7.14 -19.03
N PHE A 149 4.55 -7.19 -20.27
CA PHE A 149 5.69 -8.05 -20.64
C PHE A 149 6.88 -7.89 -19.70
N ASN A 150 7.37 -6.66 -19.51
CA ASN A 150 8.60 -6.40 -18.76
C ASN A 150 8.49 -6.86 -17.29
N TYR A 151 7.32 -6.70 -16.67
CA TYR A 151 7.11 -7.08 -15.27
C TYR A 151 6.93 -8.58 -15.10
N ILE A 152 6.21 -9.23 -16.02
CA ILE A 152 6.08 -10.69 -16.03
C ILE A 152 7.46 -11.32 -16.25
N GLN A 153 8.22 -10.85 -17.24
CA GLN A 153 9.56 -11.36 -17.53
C GLN A 153 10.50 -11.15 -16.34
N ALA A 154 10.52 -9.96 -15.73
CA ALA A 154 11.34 -9.69 -14.55
C ALA A 154 11.00 -10.59 -13.36
N ALA A 155 9.71 -10.84 -13.10
CA ALA A 155 9.29 -11.73 -12.04
C ALA A 155 9.69 -13.19 -12.32
N TYR A 156 9.68 -13.61 -13.59
CA TYR A 156 10.12 -14.94 -14.01
C TYR A 156 11.63 -15.10 -13.83
N ASP A 157 12.42 -14.15 -14.35
CA ASP A 157 13.88 -14.14 -14.27
C ASP A 157 14.37 -14.17 -12.81
N ALA A 158 13.62 -13.51 -11.91
CA ALA A 158 13.90 -13.50 -10.49
C ALA A 158 13.40 -14.76 -9.73
N GLY A 159 12.77 -15.71 -10.42
CA GLY A 159 12.26 -16.97 -9.85
C GLY A 159 11.00 -16.82 -8.98
N TYR A 160 10.29 -15.69 -9.10
CA TYR A 160 9.10 -15.39 -8.32
C TYR A 160 7.80 -15.85 -8.98
N ILE A 161 7.81 -16.18 -10.26
CA ILE A 161 6.65 -16.76 -10.94
C ILE A 161 7.05 -17.94 -11.80
N VAL A 162 6.09 -18.84 -11.98
CA VAL A 162 6.14 -19.93 -12.95
C VAL A 162 4.85 -19.94 -13.75
N GLY A 163 4.93 -20.40 -14.99
CA GLY A 163 3.78 -20.57 -15.88
C GLY A 163 3.01 -21.85 -15.58
N PHE A 164 2.12 -22.19 -16.50
CA PHE A 164 1.44 -23.47 -16.53
C PHE A 164 2.32 -24.55 -17.18
N GLU A 165 1.93 -25.81 -17.01
CA GLU A 165 2.69 -26.96 -17.54
C GLU A 165 2.78 -26.98 -19.08
N ASP A 166 1.85 -26.31 -19.76
CA ASP A 166 1.83 -26.14 -21.21
C ASP A 166 2.78 -25.03 -21.73
N GLY A 167 3.52 -24.39 -20.83
CA GLY A 167 4.46 -23.30 -21.17
C GLY A 167 3.81 -21.92 -21.34
N THR A 168 2.52 -21.78 -21.00
CA THR A 168 1.80 -20.50 -21.05
C THR A 168 1.83 -19.77 -19.70
N PHE A 169 1.55 -18.47 -19.72
CA PHE A 169 1.33 -17.66 -18.51
C PHE A 169 -0.12 -17.17 -18.38
N GLN A 170 -0.84 -17.04 -19.48
CA GLN A 170 -2.22 -16.56 -19.59
C GLN A 170 -2.41 -15.14 -19.05
N PRO A 171 -1.63 -14.14 -19.53
CA PRO A 171 -1.62 -12.79 -18.95
C PRO A 171 -2.97 -12.08 -19.01
N ASN A 172 -3.77 -12.34 -20.03
CA ASN A 172 -5.07 -11.68 -20.25
C ASN A 172 -6.24 -12.36 -19.54
N ASN A 173 -6.05 -13.55 -18.96
CA ASN A 173 -7.12 -14.25 -18.26
C ASN A 173 -7.40 -13.58 -16.90
N PRO A 174 -8.68 -13.54 -16.45
CA PRO A 174 -9.01 -13.11 -15.11
C PRO A 174 -8.25 -13.95 -14.06
N LEU A 175 -7.64 -13.26 -13.10
CA LEU A 175 -6.91 -13.90 -12.02
C LEU A 175 -7.87 -14.58 -11.04
N THR A 176 -7.62 -15.84 -10.68
CA THR A 176 -8.41 -16.54 -9.67
C THR A 176 -7.84 -16.35 -8.26
N ARG A 177 -8.67 -16.57 -7.22
CA ARG A 177 -8.23 -16.46 -5.81
C ARG A 177 -7.04 -17.35 -5.48
N GLU A 178 -7.06 -18.61 -5.91
CA GLU A 178 -5.95 -19.54 -5.67
C GLU A 178 -4.65 -19.07 -6.34
N GLN A 179 -4.74 -18.49 -7.54
CA GLN A 179 -3.60 -17.97 -8.28
C GLN A 179 -3.04 -16.71 -7.64
N MET A 180 -3.91 -15.78 -7.20
CA MET A 180 -3.50 -14.55 -6.52
C MET A 180 -2.70 -14.84 -5.26
N ILE A 181 -3.21 -15.74 -4.40
CA ILE A 181 -2.53 -16.12 -3.17
C ILE A 181 -1.23 -16.85 -3.48
N ALA A 182 -1.20 -17.73 -4.48
CA ALA A 182 0.03 -18.39 -4.90
C ALA A 182 1.12 -17.40 -5.34
N LEU A 183 0.79 -16.47 -6.22
CA LEU A 183 1.71 -15.43 -6.69
C LEU A 183 2.23 -14.58 -5.53
N LYS A 184 1.35 -14.07 -4.67
CA LYS A 184 1.75 -13.25 -3.53
C LYS A 184 2.60 -14.02 -2.52
N SER A 185 2.19 -15.25 -2.18
CA SER A 185 2.90 -16.10 -1.24
C SER A 185 4.28 -16.51 -1.74
N GLN A 186 4.47 -16.67 -3.05
CA GLN A 186 5.78 -16.95 -3.64
C GLN A 186 6.79 -15.83 -3.31
N LEU A 187 6.38 -14.56 -3.39
CA LEU A 187 7.23 -13.42 -2.98
C LEU A 187 7.40 -13.31 -1.45
N ASP A 188 6.39 -13.67 -0.68
CA ASP A 188 6.47 -13.63 0.79
C ASP A 188 7.29 -14.79 1.39
N SER A 189 7.48 -15.87 0.64
CA SER A 189 8.14 -17.09 1.11
C SER A 189 9.62 -17.15 0.74
N SER A 190 10.40 -17.88 1.53
CA SER A 190 11.77 -18.31 1.19
C SER A 190 11.90 -19.83 1.28
N GLY A 191 10.79 -20.57 1.28
CA GLY A 191 10.76 -21.99 1.64
C GLY A 191 9.75 -22.81 0.85
N SER A 192 10.19 -23.97 0.40
CA SER A 192 9.42 -24.97 -0.35
C SER A 192 8.71 -25.91 0.63
N ASP A 193 7.38 -25.94 0.62
CA ASP A 193 6.63 -27.02 1.24
C ASP A 193 6.50 -28.17 0.23
N SER A 194 7.22 -29.26 0.49
CA SER A 194 7.30 -30.45 -0.36
C SER A 194 6.28 -31.53 0.01
N ARG A 195 5.30 -31.23 0.87
CA ARG A 195 4.24 -32.19 1.23
C ARG A 195 3.38 -32.52 0.01
N ASN A 196 2.97 -33.79 -0.06
CA ASN A 196 2.05 -34.29 -1.09
C ASN A 196 0.68 -33.57 -1.02
N ALA A 197 0.09 -33.35 -2.21
CA ALA A 197 -1.16 -32.61 -2.39
C ALA A 197 -2.34 -33.18 -1.57
N ASP A 198 -2.55 -34.50 -1.55
CA ASP A 198 -3.66 -35.11 -0.80
C ASP A 198 -3.56 -34.82 0.70
N ARG A 199 -2.34 -34.84 1.25
CA ARG A 199 -2.10 -34.49 2.66
C ARG A 199 -2.44 -33.02 2.93
N LEU A 200 -2.02 -32.12 2.04
CA LEU A 200 -2.31 -30.68 2.17
C LEU A 200 -3.82 -30.41 2.05
N ARG A 201 -4.49 -31.10 1.13
CA ARG A 201 -5.95 -31.02 0.91
C ARG A 201 -6.73 -31.52 2.12
N HIS A 202 -6.37 -32.68 2.64
CA HIS A 202 -6.98 -33.23 3.85
C HIS A 202 -6.79 -32.31 5.05
N PHE A 203 -5.60 -31.75 5.20
CA PHE A 203 -5.29 -30.80 6.26
C PHE A 203 -6.08 -29.50 6.12
N ALA A 204 -6.16 -28.93 4.92
CA ALA A 204 -6.93 -27.73 4.65
C ALA A 204 -8.43 -27.91 4.90
N SER A 205 -9.00 -29.06 4.56
CA SER A 205 -10.40 -29.35 4.86
C SER A 205 -10.64 -29.67 6.34
N ARG A 206 -9.86 -30.58 6.94
CA ARG A 206 -10.12 -31.08 8.31
C ARG A 206 -9.61 -30.17 9.42
N THR A 207 -8.41 -29.62 9.26
CA THR A 207 -7.76 -28.82 10.31
C THR A 207 -8.07 -27.34 10.13
N MET A 208 -7.98 -26.82 8.92
CA MET A 208 -8.26 -25.40 8.67
C MET A 208 -9.76 -25.12 8.50
N GLY A 209 -10.56 -26.15 8.18
CA GLY A 209 -12.01 -26.07 8.16
C GLY A 209 -12.60 -25.46 6.89
N TYR A 210 -11.82 -25.37 5.80
CA TYR A 210 -12.31 -24.92 4.50
C TYR A 210 -13.24 -25.96 3.87
N THR A 211 -14.37 -25.52 3.34
CA THR A 211 -15.45 -26.41 2.87
C THR A 211 -15.40 -26.72 1.37
N ASP A 212 -14.56 -26.01 0.61
CA ASP A 212 -14.53 -26.05 -0.86
C ASP A 212 -13.11 -26.23 -1.42
N VAL A 213 -12.17 -26.73 -0.60
CA VAL A 213 -10.78 -26.99 -1.02
C VAL A 213 -10.70 -28.00 -2.16
N GLU A 214 -11.64 -28.93 -2.27
CA GLU A 214 -11.72 -29.90 -3.38
C GLU A 214 -11.72 -29.24 -4.77
N GLN A 215 -12.15 -27.98 -4.86
CA GLN A 215 -12.13 -27.22 -6.12
C GLN A 215 -10.75 -26.59 -6.43
N MET A 216 -9.84 -26.57 -5.46
CA MET A 216 -8.50 -25.97 -5.61
C MET A 216 -7.58 -26.91 -6.37
N SER A 217 -6.81 -26.38 -7.33
CA SER A 217 -5.78 -27.16 -8.03
C SER A 217 -4.62 -27.54 -7.10
N ASP A 218 -4.11 -28.76 -7.23
CA ASP A 218 -3.08 -29.33 -6.34
C ASP A 218 -1.86 -28.44 -6.15
N GLN A 219 -1.38 -27.83 -7.23
CA GLN A 219 -0.21 -26.96 -7.22
C GLN A 219 -0.34 -25.72 -6.30
N TYR A 220 -1.57 -25.34 -5.96
CA TYR A 220 -1.86 -24.17 -5.12
C TYR A 220 -2.07 -24.49 -3.64
N LEU A 221 -2.28 -25.76 -3.28
CA LEU A 221 -2.53 -26.19 -1.90
C LEU A 221 -1.39 -25.79 -0.95
N LYS A 222 -0.15 -25.88 -1.42
CA LYS A 222 1.03 -25.49 -0.62
C LYS A 222 0.99 -24.00 -0.22
N TYR A 223 0.48 -23.14 -1.10
CA TYR A 223 0.36 -21.71 -0.83
C TYR A 223 -0.79 -21.39 0.11
N LEU A 224 -1.91 -22.11 0.00
CA LEU A 224 -3.01 -22.01 0.96
C LEU A 224 -2.53 -22.33 2.39
N VAL A 225 -1.83 -23.45 2.54
CA VAL A 225 -1.30 -23.88 3.84
C VAL A 225 -0.19 -22.93 4.30
N PHE A 226 0.71 -22.51 3.43
CA PHE A 226 1.73 -21.51 3.80
C PHE A 226 1.10 -20.21 4.31
N ASP A 227 0.10 -19.67 3.60
CA ASP A 227 -0.57 -18.42 3.95
C ASP A 227 -1.21 -18.47 5.34
N ALA A 228 -1.86 -19.58 5.66
CA ALA A 228 -2.56 -19.72 6.93
C ALA A 228 -1.66 -19.89 8.16
N TRP A 229 -0.45 -20.45 7.97
CA TRP A 229 0.57 -20.58 9.01
C TRP A 229 1.51 -19.38 9.11
N ASN A 230 1.27 -18.33 8.31
CA ASN A 230 2.03 -17.11 8.42
C ASN A 230 1.69 -16.38 9.74
N ALA A 231 2.43 -16.72 10.80
CA ALA A 231 2.24 -16.26 12.17
C ALA A 231 2.47 -14.74 12.36
N ALA A 232 3.12 -14.08 11.39
CA ALA A 232 3.42 -12.65 11.43
C ALA A 232 2.21 -11.74 11.09
N GLY A 233 0.98 -12.18 11.37
CA GLY A 233 -0.26 -11.38 11.15
C GLY A 233 -0.48 -10.98 9.69
N SER A 234 0.11 -11.72 8.75
CA SER A 234 0.15 -11.39 7.32
C SER A 234 -0.48 -12.51 6.49
N LYS A 235 -1.63 -13.01 6.95
CA LYS A 235 -2.44 -13.96 6.17
C LYS A 235 -3.09 -13.19 5.04
N ASN A 236 -2.60 -13.40 3.83
CA ASN A 236 -3.01 -12.75 2.59
C ASN A 236 -4.51 -12.98 2.33
N PHE A 237 -5.00 -14.22 2.48
CA PHE A 237 -6.41 -14.52 2.24
C PHE A 237 -7.34 -13.82 3.23
N VAL A 238 -7.02 -13.90 4.54
CA VAL A 238 -7.85 -13.30 5.60
C VAL A 238 -7.85 -11.77 5.51
N ARG A 239 -6.75 -11.15 5.07
CA ARG A 239 -6.67 -9.70 4.83
C ARG A 239 -7.73 -9.25 3.83
N VAL A 240 -7.85 -9.96 2.72
CA VAL A 240 -8.75 -9.59 1.63
C VAL A 240 -10.20 -9.99 1.94
N TYR A 241 -10.43 -11.20 2.45
CA TYR A 241 -11.78 -11.79 2.54
C TYR A 241 -12.34 -11.92 3.96
N GLY A 242 -11.54 -11.60 4.98
CA GLY A 242 -11.91 -11.84 6.37
C GLY A 242 -11.83 -13.32 6.75
N GLN A 243 -12.29 -13.64 7.97
CA GLN A 243 -12.33 -15.01 8.45
C GLN A 243 -13.54 -15.73 7.86
N THR A 244 -13.31 -16.68 6.95
CA THR A 244 -14.37 -17.49 6.32
C THR A 244 -13.90 -18.93 6.11
N ARG A 245 -14.87 -19.85 6.05
CA ARG A 245 -14.65 -21.26 5.71
C ARG A 245 -14.81 -21.55 4.20
N ILE A 246 -15.23 -20.57 3.41
CA ILE A 246 -15.42 -20.71 1.97
C ILE A 246 -14.31 -19.94 1.26
N TYR A 247 -13.44 -20.67 0.55
CA TYR A 247 -12.28 -20.10 -0.13
C TYR A 247 -12.64 -19.57 -1.53
N SER A 248 -13.48 -20.28 -2.27
CA SER A 248 -13.87 -20.06 -3.67
C SER A 248 -12.66 -19.96 -4.61
N PRO A 249 -11.86 -21.03 -4.75
CA PRO A 249 -10.53 -20.96 -5.38
C PRO A 249 -10.56 -20.46 -6.83
N LYS A 250 -11.60 -20.79 -7.58
CA LYS A 250 -11.77 -20.42 -9.00
C LYS A 250 -12.46 -19.08 -9.22
N ARG A 251 -12.93 -18.40 -8.16
CA ARG A 251 -13.61 -17.11 -8.32
C ARG A 251 -12.61 -16.05 -8.81
N PRO A 252 -12.95 -15.26 -9.83
CA PRO A 252 -12.15 -14.11 -10.23
C PRO A 252 -11.91 -13.14 -9.06
N VAL A 253 -10.75 -12.50 -9.09
CA VAL A 253 -10.32 -11.48 -8.14
C VAL A 253 -10.65 -10.11 -8.71
N THR A 254 -11.23 -9.24 -7.88
CA THR A 254 -11.50 -7.86 -8.31
C THR A 254 -10.27 -6.98 -8.16
N ARG A 255 -10.23 -5.86 -8.89
CA ARG A 255 -9.14 -4.87 -8.79
C ARG A 255 -8.97 -4.32 -7.37
N ALA A 256 -10.06 -4.07 -6.65
CA ALA A 256 -9.99 -3.63 -5.25
C ALA A 256 -9.44 -4.72 -4.31
N GLU A 257 -9.82 -5.98 -4.50
CA GLU A 257 -9.28 -7.10 -3.72
C GLU A 257 -7.77 -7.28 -3.93
N ALA A 258 -7.31 -7.15 -5.17
CA ALA A 258 -5.89 -7.14 -5.49
C ALA A 258 -5.15 -5.98 -4.82
N ALA A 259 -5.72 -4.77 -4.83
CA ALA A 259 -5.12 -3.61 -4.18
C ALA A 259 -4.95 -3.83 -2.66
N ILE A 260 -6.00 -4.32 -1.97
CA ILE A 260 -5.94 -4.65 -0.54
C ILE A 260 -4.79 -5.61 -0.22
N LEU A 261 -4.51 -6.56 -1.10
CA LEU A 261 -3.48 -7.56 -0.89
C LEU A 261 -2.06 -6.98 -0.97
N LEU A 262 -1.84 -6.01 -1.85
CA LEU A 262 -0.50 -5.53 -2.23
C LEU A 262 0.08 -4.46 -1.31
N THR A 263 -0.69 -3.95 -0.35
CA THR A 263 -0.20 -2.93 0.61
C THR A 263 0.70 -3.48 1.70
N LYS A 264 0.84 -4.81 1.80
CA LYS A 264 1.68 -5.43 2.84
C LYS A 264 2.38 -6.70 2.35
N PHE A 265 3.68 -6.75 2.64
CA PHE A 265 4.55 -7.91 2.40
C PHE A 265 5.15 -8.42 3.70
N ARG A 266 5.54 -9.70 3.74
CA ARG A 266 6.12 -10.30 4.94
C ARG A 266 7.44 -9.65 5.37
N LYS A 267 8.29 -9.27 4.41
CA LYS A 267 9.61 -8.65 4.64
C LYS A 267 9.70 -7.20 4.12
N GLY A 268 8.55 -6.59 3.80
CA GLY A 268 8.50 -5.23 3.26
C GLY A 268 8.36 -4.18 4.36
N LYS A 269 8.77 -2.96 4.05
CA LYS A 269 8.51 -1.77 4.87
C LYS A 269 6.98 -1.52 4.94
N PRO A 270 6.45 -1.03 6.07
CA PRO A 270 5.07 -0.56 6.13
C PRO A 270 4.80 0.50 5.07
N ILE A 271 3.70 0.39 4.34
CA ILE A 271 3.37 1.30 3.25
C ILE A 271 3.25 2.76 3.74
N GLU A 272 2.72 2.95 4.95
CA GLU A 272 2.59 4.26 5.58
C GLU A 272 3.96 4.92 5.78
N LYS A 273 4.98 4.15 6.18
CA LYS A 273 6.34 4.66 6.37
C LYS A 273 7.00 5.05 5.05
N VAL A 274 6.71 4.31 3.97
CA VAL A 274 7.22 4.65 2.64
C VAL A 274 6.53 5.92 2.12
N LEU A 275 5.23 6.05 2.33
CA LEU A 275 4.46 7.24 1.95
C LEU A 275 4.87 8.50 2.73
N GLU A 276 5.14 8.39 4.03
CA GLU A 276 5.65 9.49 4.87
C GLU A 276 7.03 10.02 4.42
N SER A 277 7.79 9.21 3.65
CA SER A 277 9.14 9.57 3.22
C SER A 277 9.22 10.24 1.85
N ARG A 278 8.08 10.43 1.17
CA ARG A 278 7.96 11.08 -0.14
C ARG A 278 7.49 12.52 0.00
#